data_AF-A0A7C6AED9-F1
#
_entry.id   AF-A0A7C6AED9-F1
#
_cell.length_a   1.000
_cell.length_b   1.000
_cell.length_c   1.000
_cell.angle_alpha   90.00
_cell.angle_beta   90.00
_cell.angle_gamma   90.00
#
_symmetry.space_group_name_H-M   'P 1'
#
loop_
_entity.id
_entity.type
_entity.pdbx_description
1 polymer ?
#
loop_
_entity_poly.entity_id
_entity_poly.type
_entity_poly.pdbx_seq_one_letter_code
_entity_poly.pdbx_strand_id
1 'polypeptide(L)'
;MAARCGITPVCSFIIGHWYDNETTIEQTIRFAVELQNDFLAQCLFSISTPLPGTALYNHAKDYDCNILFYDYEKYDMMTPVMDTKYLKAKDIRNYYFKAVTTISRKAPKELATLLTLRKSLPKYFSSTYNYDDYLI
;
A
#
# COMPACT_ATOMS: atom_id res chain seq x y z
N MET A 1 14.82 -2.95 13.08
CA MET A 1 15.01 -2.38 14.44
C MET A 1 13.68 -2.35 15.20
N ALA A 2 12.60 -1.81 14.62
CA ALA A 2 11.24 -1.83 15.20
C ALA A 2 10.76 -3.21 15.69
N ALA A 3 10.81 -4.24 14.84
CA ALA A 3 10.38 -5.60 15.22
C ALA A 3 11.16 -6.19 16.41
N ARG A 4 12.47 -5.89 16.51
CA ARG A 4 13.31 -6.33 17.63
C ARG A 4 12.95 -5.66 18.96
N CYS A 5 12.24 -4.53 18.91
CA CYS A 5 11.73 -3.81 20.08
C CYS A 5 10.27 -4.16 20.38
N GLY A 6 9.69 -5.18 19.74
CA GLY A 6 8.28 -5.57 19.92
C GLY A 6 7.27 -4.65 19.23
N ILE A 7 7.71 -3.75 18.35
CA ILE A 7 6.83 -2.87 17.58
C ILE A 7 6.54 -3.54 16.24
N THR A 8 5.26 -3.84 15.96
CA THR A 8 4.81 -4.37 14.67
C THR A 8 4.87 -3.27 13.61
N PRO A 9 5.72 -3.39 12.57
CA PRO A 9 5.78 -2.41 11.50
C PRO A 9 4.52 -2.48 10.62
N VAL A 10 4.10 -1.33 10.11
CA VAL A 10 3.15 -1.23 9.01
C VAL A 10 3.89 -0.66 7.81
N CYS A 11 3.87 -1.38 6.69
CA CYS A 11 4.59 -1.02 5.47
C CYS A 11 3.59 -0.85 4.32
N SER A 12 3.50 0.37 3.79
CA SER A 12 2.66 0.67 2.62
C SER A 12 3.51 0.71 1.36
N PHE A 13 3.09 -0.03 0.34
CA PHE A 13 3.71 -0.10 -0.97
C PHE A 13 2.77 0.47 -2.04
N ILE A 14 3.36 1.05 -3.08
CA ILE A 14 2.63 1.61 -4.21
C ILE A 14 2.98 0.79 -5.45
N ILE A 15 1.97 0.45 -6.25
CA ILE A 15 2.11 -0.21 -7.56
C ILE A 15 1.70 0.74 -8.65
N GLY A 16 2.40 0.69 -9.79
CA GLY A 16 2.06 1.46 -10.97
C GLY A 16 2.62 2.89 -10.91
N HIS A 17 3.71 3.09 -10.17
CA HIS A 17 4.51 4.29 -10.32
C HIS A 17 4.97 4.43 -11.77
N TRP A 18 5.21 5.64 -12.25
CA TRP A 18 5.50 5.89 -13.68
C TRP A 18 6.76 5.18 -14.22
N TYR A 19 7.69 4.83 -13.33
CA TYR A 19 8.87 4.01 -13.63
C TYR A 19 8.71 2.51 -13.37
N ASP A 20 7.59 2.07 -12.81
CA ASP A 20 7.36 0.65 -12.55
C ASP A 20 7.24 -0.15 -13.84
N ASN A 21 7.79 -1.35 -13.80
CA ASN A 21 7.54 -2.39 -14.78
C ASN A 21 7.30 -3.71 -14.06
N GLU A 22 7.02 -4.78 -14.82
CA GLU A 22 6.81 -6.11 -14.27
C GLU A 22 7.91 -6.53 -13.28
N THR A 23 9.18 -6.33 -13.62
CA THR A 23 10.30 -6.77 -12.78
C THR A 23 10.34 -6.02 -11.45
N THR A 24 10.16 -4.70 -11.43
CA THR A 24 10.19 -3.90 -10.19
C THR A 24 8.99 -4.18 -9.30
N ILE A 25 7.83 -4.44 -9.89
CA ILE A 25 6.62 -4.84 -9.17
C ILE A 25 6.83 -6.19 -8.49
N GLU A 26 7.34 -7.19 -9.21
CA GLU A 26 7.62 -8.50 -8.62
C GLU A 26 8.65 -8.43 -7.49
N GLN A 27 9.66 -7.57 -7.62
CA GLN A 27 10.62 -7.30 -6.54
C GLN A 27 9.94 -6.68 -5.32
N THR A 28 9.06 -5.70 -5.52
CA THR A 28 8.29 -5.07 -4.44
C THR A 28 7.39 -6.07 -3.71
N ILE A 29 6.67 -6.93 -4.46
CA ILE A 29 5.80 -7.96 -3.87
C ILE A 29 6.64 -8.96 -3.06
N ARG A 30 7.78 -9.42 -3.61
CA ARG A 30 8.67 -10.34 -2.91
C ARG A 30 9.20 -9.72 -1.60
N PHE A 31 9.64 -8.47 -1.66
CA PHE A 31 10.15 -7.77 -0.49
C PHE A 31 9.07 -7.59 0.59
N ALA A 32 7.83 -7.26 0.21
CA ALA A 32 6.72 -7.19 1.16
C ALA A 32 6.44 -8.55 1.84
N VAL A 33 6.56 -9.66 1.10
CA VAL A 33 6.43 -11.01 1.66
C VAL A 33 7.58 -11.33 2.62
N GLU A 34 8.82 -10.98 2.27
CA GLU A 34 9.98 -11.12 3.17
C GLU A 34 9.76 -10.33 4.47
N LEU A 35 9.27 -9.09 4.38
CA LEU A 35 8.97 -8.28 5.58
C LEU A 35 7.89 -8.89 6.46
N GLN A 36 6.84 -9.46 5.85
CA GLN A 36 5.77 -10.13 6.59
C GLN A 36 6.28 -11.37 7.33
N ASN A 37 7.13 -12.18 6.67
CA ASN A 37 7.64 -13.43 7.24
C ASN A 37 8.71 -13.17 8.31
N ASP A 38 9.66 -12.28 8.03
CA ASP A 38 10.86 -12.13 8.85
C ASP A 38 10.65 -11.15 10.02
N PHE A 39 9.70 -10.22 9.87
CA PHE A 39 9.50 -9.13 10.83
C PHE A 39 8.04 -8.95 11.29
N LEU A 40 7.15 -9.87 10.91
CA LEU A 40 5.71 -9.78 11.20
C LEU A 40 5.09 -8.45 10.74
N ALA A 41 5.65 -7.84 9.69
CA ALA A 41 5.18 -6.56 9.19
C ALA A 41 3.79 -6.69 8.56
N GLN A 42 2.91 -5.75 8.89
CA GLN A 42 1.64 -5.59 8.18
C GLN A 42 1.90 -4.83 6.89
N CYS A 43 1.86 -5.53 5.76
CA CYS A 43 2.09 -4.94 4.45
C CYS A 43 0.77 -4.59 3.77
N LEU A 44 0.68 -3.39 3.22
CA LEU A 44 -0.48 -2.85 2.50
C LEU A 44 -0.02 -2.38 1.12
N PHE A 45 -0.93 -2.44 0.15
CA PHE A 45 -0.67 -2.00 -1.22
C PHE A 45 -1.72 -0.97 -1.63
N SER A 46 -1.30 0.00 -2.44
CA SER A 46 -2.16 0.94 -3.15
C SER A 46 -1.66 1.14 -4.58
N ILE A 47 -2.49 1.77 -5.40
CA ILE A 47 -2.13 2.17 -6.77
C ILE A 47 -1.64 3.61 -6.78
N SER A 48 -0.63 3.91 -7.61
CA SER A 48 -0.14 5.26 -7.83
C SER A 48 -1.23 6.11 -8.51
N THR A 49 -1.83 7.00 -7.72
CA THR A 49 -2.87 7.93 -8.20
C THR A 49 -2.25 9.32 -8.42
N PRO A 50 -2.35 9.89 -9.64
CA PRO A 50 -1.92 11.25 -9.91
C PRO A 50 -2.89 12.24 -9.26
N LEU A 51 -2.75 12.55 -7.97
CA LEU A 51 -3.67 13.47 -7.29
C LEU A 51 -3.49 14.92 -7.82
N PRO A 52 -4.57 15.70 -8.04
CA PRO A 52 -4.47 17.09 -8.49
C PRO A 52 -3.53 17.92 -7.64
N GLY A 53 -2.65 18.69 -8.28
CA GLY A 53 -1.63 19.51 -7.61
C GLY A 53 -0.34 18.79 -7.24
N THR A 54 -0.27 17.46 -7.38
CA THR A 54 0.99 16.71 -7.21
C THR A 54 1.89 16.80 -8.44
N ALA A 55 3.19 16.54 -8.26
CA ALA A 55 4.13 16.48 -9.37
C ALA A 55 3.71 15.43 -10.42
N LEU A 56 3.24 14.26 -9.99
CA LEU A 56 2.79 13.20 -10.89
C LEU A 56 1.61 13.63 -11.76
N TYR A 57 0.69 14.43 -11.22
CA TYR A 57 -0.43 14.98 -11.99
C TYR A 57 0.01 16.12 -12.91
N ASN A 58 0.74 17.11 -12.36
CA ASN A 58 1.14 18.32 -13.08
C ASN A 58 2.13 18.04 -14.22
N HIS A 59 2.97 17.01 -14.06
CA HIS A 59 4.03 16.63 -15.00
C HIS A 59 3.81 15.24 -15.61
N ALA A 60 2.56 14.75 -15.64
CA ALA A 60 2.26 13.41 -16.14
C ALA A 60 2.86 13.15 -17.54
N LYS A 61 2.75 14.13 -18.45
CA LYS A 61 3.32 14.02 -19.80
C LYS A 61 4.84 13.90 -19.80
N ASP A 62 5.52 14.64 -18.93
CA ASP A 62 6.99 14.62 -18.80
C ASP A 62 7.47 13.26 -18.25
N TYR A 63 6.61 12.54 -17.54
CA TYR A 63 6.84 11.21 -16.98
C TYR A 63 6.36 10.07 -17.89
N ASP A 64 6.04 10.33 -19.16
CA ASP A 64 5.46 9.34 -20.08
C ASP A 64 4.16 8.69 -19.52
N CYS A 65 3.40 9.45 -18.75
CA CYS A 65 2.12 9.04 -18.18
C CYS A 65 0.94 9.65 -18.92
N ASN A 66 -0.12 8.86 -19.07
CA ASN A 66 -1.38 9.26 -19.69
C ASN A 66 -2.55 9.08 -18.71
N ILE A 67 -3.05 10.17 -18.14
CA ILE A 67 -4.21 10.16 -17.24
C ILE A 67 -5.47 9.86 -18.06
N LEU A 68 -6.17 8.78 -17.70
CA LEU A 68 -7.33 8.24 -18.42
C LEU A 68 -8.65 8.86 -17.94
N PHE A 69 -8.73 9.22 -16.65
CA PHE A 69 -9.95 9.73 -16.03
C PHE A 69 -9.64 10.95 -15.17
N TYR A 70 -10.48 11.98 -15.27
CA TYR A 70 -10.47 13.18 -14.41
C TYR A 70 -11.66 13.22 -13.45
N ASP A 71 -12.44 12.14 -13.43
CA ASP A 71 -13.48 11.90 -12.44
C ASP A 71 -12.81 11.51 -11.10
N TYR A 72 -12.77 12.47 -10.17
CA TYR A 72 -12.07 12.34 -8.91
C TYR A 72 -12.72 11.34 -7.94
N GLU A 73 -13.94 10.88 -8.19
CA GLU A 73 -14.53 9.77 -7.44
C GLU A 73 -13.72 8.48 -7.64
N LYS A 74 -13.00 8.35 -8.77
CA LYS A 74 -12.12 7.21 -9.06
C LYS A 74 -10.75 7.31 -8.40
N TYR A 75 -10.42 8.40 -7.71
CA TYR A 75 -9.08 8.66 -7.17
C TYR A 75 -8.93 8.05 -5.75
N ASP A 76 -9.37 6.81 -5.61
CA ASP A 76 -9.51 6.06 -4.35
C ASP A 76 -8.26 5.24 -3.96
N MET A 77 -7.16 5.37 -4.74
CA MET A 77 -5.91 4.61 -4.60
C MET A 77 -6.02 3.08 -4.80
N MET A 78 -7.14 2.61 -5.37
CA MET A 78 -7.38 1.21 -5.73
C MET A 78 -7.84 1.05 -7.19
N THR A 79 -8.36 2.11 -7.77
CA THR A 79 -8.79 2.21 -9.16
C THR A 79 -7.64 2.82 -9.97
N PRO A 80 -7.08 2.10 -10.96
CA PRO A 80 -6.04 2.67 -11.82
C PRO A 80 -6.66 3.69 -12.78
N VAL A 81 -6.18 4.94 -12.70
CA VAL A 81 -6.70 6.07 -13.49
C VAL A 81 -5.71 6.59 -14.53
N MET A 82 -4.59 5.88 -14.74
CA MET A 82 -3.49 6.35 -15.56
C MET A 82 -2.76 5.16 -16.20
N ASP A 83 -2.34 5.32 -17.46
CA ASP A 83 -1.32 4.49 -18.10
C ASP A 83 0.07 5.08 -17.83
N THR A 84 1.08 4.22 -17.75
CA THR A 84 2.49 4.61 -17.66
C THR A 84 3.24 4.20 -18.93
N LYS A 85 4.53 4.55 -18.98
CA LYS A 85 5.46 4.11 -20.02
C LYS A 85 5.47 2.59 -20.23
N TYR A 86 5.38 1.83 -19.14
CA TYR A 86 5.60 0.37 -19.17
C TYR A 86 4.32 -0.43 -18.94
N LEU A 87 3.27 0.17 -18.36
CA LEU A 87 2.09 -0.54 -17.87
C LEU A 87 0.81 0.17 -18.28
N LYS A 88 -0.17 -0.60 -18.75
CA LYS A 88 -1.54 -0.13 -18.91
C LYS A 88 -2.29 -0.18 -17.60
N ALA A 89 -3.34 0.63 -17.45
CA ALA A 89 -4.20 0.60 -16.26
C ALA A 89 -4.71 -0.82 -15.93
N LYS A 90 -4.96 -1.66 -16.94
CA LYS A 90 -5.30 -3.08 -16.77
C LYS A 90 -4.17 -3.89 -16.13
N ASP A 91 -2.92 -3.66 -16.53
CA ASP A 91 -1.76 -4.34 -15.97
C ASP A 91 -1.56 -3.92 -14.52
N ILE A 92 -1.63 -2.62 -14.24
CA ILE A 92 -1.58 -2.06 -12.88
C ILE A 92 -2.66 -2.69 -12.00
N ARG A 93 -3.90 -2.81 -12.50
CA ARG A 93 -4.99 -3.52 -11.80
C ARG A 93 -4.58 -4.96 -11.48
N ASN A 94 -4.10 -5.71 -12.46
CA ASN A 94 -3.76 -7.11 -12.30
C ASN A 94 -2.62 -7.30 -11.28
N TYR A 95 -1.59 -6.46 -11.34
CA TYR A 95 -0.47 -6.48 -10.41
C TYR A 95 -0.88 -6.07 -9.00
N TYR A 96 -1.75 -5.06 -8.86
CA TYR A 96 -2.34 -4.70 -7.57
C TYR A 96 -3.08 -5.90 -6.97
N PHE A 97 -4.01 -6.53 -7.71
CA PHE A 97 -4.71 -7.72 -7.24
C PHE A 97 -3.76 -8.87 -6.89
N LYS A 98 -2.71 -9.09 -7.69
CA LYS A 98 -1.67 -10.08 -7.39
C LYS A 98 -0.98 -9.76 -6.06
N ALA A 99 -0.58 -8.51 -5.83
CA ALA A 99 0.08 -8.09 -4.60
C ALA A 99 -0.81 -8.30 -3.38
N VAL A 100 -2.05 -7.78 -3.40
CA VAL A 100 -2.98 -7.91 -2.27
C VAL A 100 -3.27 -9.37 -1.96
N THR A 101 -3.58 -10.19 -2.98
CA THR A 101 -3.88 -11.62 -2.77
C THR A 101 -2.68 -12.43 -2.29
N THR A 102 -1.45 -12.03 -2.67
CA THR A 102 -0.22 -12.69 -2.21
C THR A 102 0.01 -12.44 -0.72
N ILE A 103 -0.17 -11.20 -0.26
CA ILE A 103 -0.02 -10.84 1.16
C ILE A 103 -1.15 -11.42 2.02
N SER A 104 -2.41 -11.35 1.56
CA SER A 104 -3.55 -11.86 2.33
C SER A 104 -3.50 -13.37 2.56
N ARG A 105 -3.00 -14.15 1.59
CA ARG A 105 -2.82 -15.61 1.74
C ARG A 105 -1.76 -15.99 2.75
N LYS A 106 -0.78 -15.11 2.97
CA LYS A 106 0.39 -15.36 3.82
C LYS A 106 0.33 -14.64 5.18
N ALA A 107 -0.79 -13.99 5.51
CA ALA A 107 -1.01 -13.45 6.83
C ALA A 107 -0.79 -14.56 7.90
N PRO A 108 0.23 -14.44 8.76
CA PRO A 108 0.63 -15.54 9.63
C PRO A 108 -0.47 -15.89 10.63
N LYS A 109 -0.62 -17.17 10.97
CA LYS A 109 -1.49 -17.60 12.08
C LYS A 109 -1.08 -16.92 13.39
N GLU A 110 0.21 -16.61 13.54
CA GLU A 110 0.73 -15.84 14.67
C GLU A 110 0.19 -14.40 14.73
N LEU A 111 -0.14 -13.77 13.59
CA LEU A 111 -0.77 -12.45 13.58
C LEU A 111 -2.20 -12.54 14.11
N ALA A 112 -2.95 -13.60 13.77
CA ALA A 112 -4.25 -13.87 14.39
C ALA A 112 -4.09 -14.08 15.91
N THR A 113 -3.07 -14.80 16.35
CA THR A 113 -2.74 -15.00 17.77
C THR A 113 -2.36 -13.68 18.47
N LEU A 114 -1.51 -12.85 17.86
CA LEU A 114 -1.11 -11.52 18.36
C LEU A 114 -2.29 -10.54 18.40
N LEU A 115 -3.17 -10.57 17.40
CA LEU A 115 -4.40 -9.77 17.38
C LEU A 115 -5.39 -10.24 18.46
N THR A 116 -5.44 -11.53 18.73
CA THR A 116 -6.26 -12.11 19.82
C THR A 116 -5.68 -11.71 21.19
N LEU A 117 -4.36 -11.79 21.36
CA LEU A 117 -3.64 -11.30 22.54
C LEU A 117 -3.82 -9.78 22.73
N ARG A 118 -3.77 -8.99 21.66
CA ARG A 118 -4.03 -7.54 21.69
C ARG A 118 -5.45 -7.22 22.16
N LYS A 119 -6.46 -8.00 21.75
CA LYS A 119 -7.85 -7.86 22.25
C LYS A 119 -8.01 -8.26 23.71
N SER A 120 -7.12 -9.12 24.23
CA SER A 120 -7.12 -9.56 25.63
C SER A 120 -6.31 -8.66 26.58
N LEU A 121 -5.52 -7.72 26.04
CA LEU A 121 -4.77 -6.77 26.85
C LEU A 121 -5.67 -5.65 27.39
N PRO A 122 -5.47 -5.18 28.64
CA PRO A 122 -6.25 -4.09 29.22
C PRO A 122 -6.21 -2.82 28.37
N LYS A 123 -7.34 -2.09 28.30
CA LYS A 123 -7.55 -0.87 27.50
C LYS A 123 -6.48 0.23 27.63
N TYR A 124 -5.61 0.17 28.63
CA TYR A 124 -4.52 1.12 28.85
C TYR A 124 -3.41 1.06 27.78
N PHE A 125 -3.31 -0.01 26.98
CA PHE A 125 -2.35 -0.12 25.88
C PHE A 125 -2.93 0.23 24.50
N SER A 126 -4.21 0.62 24.41
CA SER A 126 -4.84 1.09 23.17
C SER A 126 -4.98 2.61 23.17
N SER A 127 -3.87 3.35 23.01
CA SER A 127 -3.97 4.78 22.69
C SER A 127 -4.36 4.95 21.22
N THR A 128 -5.64 4.98 20.93
CA THR A 128 -6.12 5.68 19.73
C THR A 128 -5.97 7.17 20.01
N TYR A 129 -5.09 7.83 19.27
CA TYR A 129 -5.10 9.29 19.15
C TYR A 129 -6.50 9.70 18.69
N ASN A 130 -7.19 10.50 19.50
CA ASN A 130 -8.49 11.03 19.15
C ASN A 130 -8.24 12.30 18.30
N TYR A 131 -8.57 12.25 17.02
CA TYR A 131 -8.38 13.40 16.10
C TYR A 131 -9.32 14.58 16.44
N ASP A 132 -10.33 14.35 17.26
CA ASP A 132 -11.26 15.37 17.74
C ASP A 132 -10.63 16.35 18.76
N ASP A 133 -9.45 16.04 19.30
CA ASP A 133 -8.76 16.88 20.30
C ASP A 133 -8.00 18.07 19.66
N TYR A 134 -8.04 18.24 18.33
CA TYR A 134 -7.32 19.29 17.59
C TYR A 134 -8.22 20.23 16.76
N LEU A 135 -9.54 20.17 16.93
CA LEU A 135 -10.45 21.16 16.37
C LEU A 135 -10.65 22.29 17.38
N ILE A 136 -9.91 23.39 17.17
CA ILE A 136 -10.22 24.72 17.71
C ILE A 136 -11.31 25.35 16.84
#